data_AF-A0A8S3WME6-F1
#
_entry.id   AF-A0A8S3WME6-F1
#
_cell.length_a   1.000
_cell.length_b   1.000
_cell.length_c   1.000
_cell.angle_alpha   90.00
_cell.angle_beta   90.00
_cell.angle_gamma   90.00
#
_symmetry.space_group_name_H-M   'P 1'
#
loop_
_entity.id
_entity.type
_entity.pdbx_description
1 polymer ?
#
loop_
_entity_poly.entity_id
_entity_poly.type
_entity_poly.pdbx_seq_one_letter_code
_entity_poly.pdbx_strand_id
1 'polypeptide(L)'
;MEANKKACFAHTLNLIVQSALKEIKDITTKIKQIVELFRRSPLASERLKNMQKKLDEPVLKIKQDVSTRWNSTCDMFERVLKIKNNVMSAIAIDYPDTINMTSEDIDVLDSAIEILSFFKDVTEEMSSEKNVTISEVILISNALKKKCLKFLSTPHPDCVLRLTQVLLNEISTRFSCIEENNIFAESTILDPRFKKYGFENEYAYSKACTNIKALAG
;
A
#
# COMPACT_ATOMS: atom_id res chain seq x y z
N MET A 1 15.11 -31.11 -11.26
CA MET A 1 13.77 -30.59 -11.63
C MET A 1 13.35 -29.63 -10.54
N GLU A 2 13.78 -28.37 -10.66
CA GLU A 2 13.40 -27.33 -9.71
C GLU A 2 11.97 -26.89 -10.02
N ALA A 3 11.08 -27.05 -9.04
CA ALA A 3 9.76 -26.49 -9.09
C ALA A 3 9.89 -24.97 -9.22
N ASN A 4 9.56 -24.46 -10.41
CA ASN A 4 9.58 -23.04 -10.75
C ASN A 4 8.52 -22.31 -9.90
N LYS A 5 8.91 -21.92 -8.68
CA LYS A 5 8.05 -21.29 -7.67
C LYS A 5 7.71 -19.88 -8.18
N LYS A 6 6.65 -19.78 -8.99
CA LYS A 6 6.11 -18.49 -9.43
C LYS A 6 5.87 -17.62 -8.19
N ALA A 7 6.56 -16.48 -8.12
CA ALA A 7 6.34 -15.53 -7.05
C ALA A 7 4.86 -15.09 -7.08
N CYS A 8 4.15 -15.33 -5.98
CA CYS A 8 2.76 -14.91 -5.83
C CYS A 8 2.65 -13.39 -6.07
N PHE A 9 1.63 -12.94 -6.81
CA PHE A 9 1.43 -11.51 -7.08
C PHE A 9 1.42 -10.67 -5.79
N ALA A 10 0.71 -11.14 -4.76
CA ALA A 10 0.67 -10.48 -3.45
C ALA A 10 2.05 -10.41 -2.79
N HIS A 11 2.88 -11.45 -2.94
CA HIS A 11 4.26 -11.44 -2.43
C HIS A 11 5.12 -10.42 -3.18
N THR A 12 5.02 -10.37 -4.51
CA THR A 12 5.70 -9.38 -5.34
C THR A 12 5.27 -7.96 -4.99
N LEU A 13 3.97 -7.73 -4.79
CA LEU A 13 3.43 -6.43 -4.38
C LEU A 13 3.94 -6.00 -3.00
N ASN A 14 4.04 -6.93 -2.04
CA ASN A 14 4.68 -6.67 -0.76
C ASN A 14 6.14 -6.21 -0.93
N LEU A 15 6.93 -6.85 -1.80
CA LEU A 15 8.32 -6.42 -2.05
C LEU A 15 8.41 -5.02 -2.66
N ILE A 16 7.51 -4.70 -3.61
CA ILE A 16 7.40 -3.38 -4.23
C ILE A 16 7.18 -2.32 -3.14
N VAL A 17 6.16 -2.51 -2.30
CA VAL A 17 5.81 -1.52 -1.28
C VAL A 17 6.89 -1.40 -0.22
N GLN A 18 7.48 -2.51 0.23
CA GLN A 18 8.58 -2.46 1.19
C GLN A 18 9.83 -1.72 0.65
N SER A 19 10.09 -1.82 -0.66
CA SER A 19 11.16 -1.03 -1.28
C SER A 19 10.86 0.46 -1.21
N ALA A 20 9.64 0.85 -1.57
CA ALA A 20 9.20 2.24 -1.60
C ALA A 20 9.06 2.89 -0.21
N LEU A 21 8.67 2.13 0.83
CA LEU A 21 8.57 2.62 2.21
C LEU A 21 9.90 3.14 2.78
N LYS A 22 11.04 2.78 2.18
CA LYS A 22 12.36 3.29 2.56
C LYS A 22 12.48 4.80 2.32
N GLU A 23 11.76 5.35 1.35
CA GLU A 23 11.77 6.79 1.02
C GLU A 23 11.11 7.65 2.11
N ILE A 24 10.26 7.05 2.94
CA ILE A 24 9.57 7.70 4.06
C ILE A 24 10.00 7.11 5.42
N LYS A 25 11.24 6.60 5.50
CA LYS A 25 11.76 5.95 6.71
C LYS A 25 11.78 6.89 7.92
N ASP A 26 12.05 8.17 7.72
CA ASP A 26 12.17 9.14 8.81
C ASP A 26 10.81 9.36 9.52
N ILE A 27 9.76 9.66 8.74
CA ILE A 27 8.40 9.77 9.28
C ILE A 27 7.93 8.45 9.87
N THR A 28 8.26 7.32 9.23
CA THR A 28 7.93 5.99 9.76
C THR A 28 8.56 5.77 11.14
N THR A 29 9.82 6.15 11.32
CA THR A 29 10.56 6.00 12.58
C THR A 29 9.98 6.92 13.65
N LYS A 30 9.68 8.16 13.30
CA LYS A 30 9.06 9.14 14.19
C LYS A 30 7.70 8.66 14.70
N ILE A 31 6.84 8.17 13.81
CA ILE A 31 5.53 7.63 14.20
C ILE A 31 5.66 6.39 15.06
N LYS A 32 6.63 5.51 14.79
CA LYS A 32 6.92 4.36 15.67
C LYS A 32 7.30 4.77 17.08
N GLN A 33 8.14 5.80 17.25
CA GLN A 33 8.51 6.30 18.57
C GLN A 33 7.30 6.83 19.35
N ILE A 34 6.44 7.59 18.67
CA ILE A 34 5.18 8.08 19.24
C ILE A 34 4.29 6.91 19.66
N VAL A 35 4.06 5.96 18.77
CA VAL A 35 3.25 4.76 19.03
C VAL A 35 3.80 3.96 20.21
N GLU A 36 5.13 3.85 20.29
CA GLU A 36 5.83 3.12 21.34
C GLU A 36 5.66 3.74 22.73
N LEU A 37 5.65 5.08 22.84
CA LEU A 37 5.35 5.79 24.09
C LEU A 37 4.00 5.33 24.67
N PHE A 38 2.94 5.41 23.86
CA PHE A 38 1.60 5.06 24.32
C PHE A 38 1.42 3.56 24.57
N ARG A 39 2.17 2.70 23.87
CA ARG A 39 2.13 1.26 24.09
C ARG A 39 2.87 0.86 25.38
N ARG A 40 4.02 1.46 25.65
CA ARG A 40 4.87 1.11 26.81
C ARG A 40 4.38 1.72 28.12
N SER A 41 3.72 2.88 28.06
CA SER A 41 3.23 3.60 29.24
C SER A 41 1.72 3.40 29.42
N PRO A 42 1.27 2.61 30.42
CA PRO A 42 -0.14 2.49 30.76
C PRO A 42 -0.78 3.84 31.08
N LEU A 43 0.00 4.72 31.74
CA LEU A 43 -0.42 6.09 32.06
C LEU A 43 -0.68 6.91 30.78
N ALA A 44 0.24 6.87 29.80
CA ALA A 44 0.06 7.56 28.52
C ALA A 44 -1.18 7.05 27.77
N SER A 45 -1.35 5.72 27.73
CA SER A 45 -2.51 5.06 27.15
C SER A 45 -3.82 5.47 27.82
N GLU A 46 -3.83 5.59 29.15
CA GLU A 46 -5.00 6.02 29.91
C GLU A 46 -5.31 7.51 29.69
N ARG A 47 -4.27 8.35 29.66
CA ARG A 47 -4.39 9.79 29.35
C ARG A 47 -4.99 10.02 27.97
N LEU A 48 -4.50 9.30 26.96
CA LEU A 48 -5.05 9.35 25.60
C LEU A 48 -6.55 8.99 25.58
N LYS A 49 -6.93 7.90 26.25
CA LYS A 49 -8.35 7.48 26.35
C LYS A 49 -9.20 8.53 27.06
N ASN A 50 -8.70 9.10 28.16
CA ASN A 50 -9.42 10.12 28.93
C ASN A 50 -9.58 11.40 28.13
N MET A 51 -8.59 11.77 27.31
CA MET A 51 -8.68 12.92 26.42
C MET A 51 -9.74 12.70 25.33
N GLN A 52 -9.75 11.53 24.69
CA GLN A 52 -10.79 11.17 23.70
C GLN A 52 -12.19 11.24 24.32
N LYS A 53 -12.37 10.69 25.53
CA LYS A 53 -13.65 10.75 26.26
C LYS A 53 -14.08 12.18 26.60
N LYS A 54 -13.14 13.04 27.01
CA LYS A 54 -13.45 14.45 27.35
C LYS A 54 -13.91 15.26 26.14
N LEU A 55 -13.45 14.90 24.95
CA LEU A 55 -13.82 15.55 23.69
C LEU A 55 -15.02 14.87 23.00
N ASP A 56 -15.66 13.89 23.65
CA ASP A 56 -16.74 13.06 23.09
C ASP A 56 -16.36 12.37 21.76
N GLU A 57 -15.07 12.04 21.61
CA GLU A 57 -14.54 11.36 20.43
C GLU A 57 -14.51 9.84 20.64
N PRO A 58 -14.58 9.05 19.55
CA PRO A 58 -14.42 7.60 19.64
C PRO A 58 -13.09 7.22 20.30
N VAL A 59 -13.16 6.40 21.35
CA VAL A 59 -11.96 5.92 22.06
C VAL A 59 -11.23 4.89 21.20
N LEU A 60 -10.22 5.35 20.48
CA LEU A 60 -9.42 4.53 19.58
C LEU A 60 -8.05 4.25 20.18
N LYS A 61 -7.72 2.97 20.33
CA LYS A 61 -6.36 2.53 20.70
C LYS A 61 -5.38 2.77 19.56
N ILE A 62 -4.13 3.06 19.86
CA ILE A 62 -3.08 3.10 18.84
C ILE A 62 -2.83 1.70 18.27
N LYS A 63 -2.59 1.62 16.96
CA LYS A 63 -2.16 0.40 16.26
C LYS A 63 -0.64 0.46 16.12
N GLN A 64 0.04 -0.64 16.40
CA GLN A 64 1.46 -0.78 16.10
C GLN A 64 1.64 -1.52 14.79
N ASP A 65 2.67 -1.13 14.02
CA ASP A 65 3.08 -1.90 12.88
C ASP A 65 3.68 -3.26 13.29
N VAL A 66 3.60 -4.20 12.37
CA VAL A 66 4.22 -5.51 12.38
C VAL A 66 5.20 -5.50 11.23
N SER A 67 6.49 -5.49 11.55
CA SER A 67 7.59 -5.30 10.58
C SER A 67 7.55 -6.27 9.38
N THR A 68 6.95 -7.45 9.55
CA THR A 68 6.83 -8.47 8.51
C THR A 68 5.64 -8.27 7.56
N ARG A 69 4.73 -7.32 7.84
CA ARG A 69 3.52 -7.06 7.04
C ARG A 69 3.34 -5.57 6.80
N TRP A 70 3.66 -5.11 5.60
CA TRP A 70 3.64 -3.69 5.28
C TRP A 70 2.26 -3.02 5.50
N ASN A 71 1.14 -3.75 5.31
CA ASN A 71 -0.23 -3.24 5.56
C ASN A 71 -0.38 -2.66 6.98
N SER A 72 0.32 -3.24 7.96
CA SER A 72 0.29 -2.78 9.35
C SER A 72 0.91 -1.39 9.53
N THR A 73 1.88 -1.02 8.68
CA THR A 73 2.45 0.34 8.65
C THR A 73 1.41 1.35 8.18
N CYS A 74 0.66 1.02 7.11
CA CYS A 74 -0.43 1.87 6.61
C CYS A 74 -1.54 2.01 7.66
N ASP A 75 -1.95 0.90 8.28
CA ASP A 75 -2.89 0.87 9.40
C ASP A 75 -2.46 1.74 10.60
N MET A 76 -1.17 1.74 10.92
CA MET A 76 -0.59 2.56 11.98
C MET A 76 -0.68 4.04 11.61
N PHE A 77 -0.32 4.41 10.38
CA PHE A 77 -0.41 5.78 9.88
C PHE A 77 -1.86 6.28 9.90
N GLU A 78 -2.79 5.51 9.33
CA GLU A 78 -4.23 5.83 9.34
C GLU A 78 -4.74 6.05 10.77
N ARG A 79 -4.34 5.19 11.71
CA ARG A 79 -4.76 5.30 13.11
C ARG A 79 -4.21 6.56 13.75
N VAL A 80 -2.91 6.82 13.63
CA VAL A 80 -2.25 7.97 14.24
C VAL A 80 -2.79 9.28 13.67
N LEU A 81 -2.99 9.35 12.35
CA LEU A 81 -3.58 10.51 11.70
C LEU A 81 -5.02 10.76 12.19
N LYS A 82 -5.82 9.70 12.36
CA LYS A 82 -7.21 9.81 12.85
C LYS A 82 -7.32 10.38 14.27
N ILE A 83 -6.33 10.15 15.12
CA ILE A 83 -6.32 10.65 16.52
C ILE A 83 -5.22 11.70 16.76
N LYS A 84 -4.76 12.35 15.68
CA LYS A 84 -3.58 13.22 15.69
C LYS A 84 -3.67 14.31 16.77
N ASN A 85 -4.84 14.93 16.92
CA ASN A 85 -5.07 15.99 17.89
C ASN A 85 -4.86 15.48 19.32
N ASN A 86 -5.48 14.34 19.69
CA ASN A 86 -5.33 13.78 21.03
C ASN A 86 -3.90 13.33 21.30
N VAL A 87 -3.24 12.72 20.32
CA VAL A 87 -1.84 12.27 20.43
C VAL A 87 -0.93 13.47 20.65
N MET A 88 -1.04 14.50 19.81
CA MET A 88 -0.20 15.69 19.89
C MET A 88 -0.41 16.45 21.19
N SER A 89 -1.66 16.62 21.63
CA SER A 89 -1.98 17.28 22.90
C SER A 89 -1.49 16.46 24.10
N ALA A 90 -1.65 15.14 24.10
CA ALA A 90 -1.15 14.30 25.20
C ALA A 90 0.38 14.36 25.31
N ILE A 91 1.10 14.36 24.18
CA ILE A 91 2.56 14.52 24.19
C ILE A 91 2.94 15.91 24.70
N ALA A 92 2.31 16.97 24.19
CA ALA A 92 2.65 18.34 24.56
C ALA A 92 2.43 18.65 26.06
N ILE A 93 1.42 18.04 26.67
CA ILE A 93 1.05 18.29 28.07
C ILE A 93 1.83 17.37 29.03
N ASP A 94 1.82 16.07 28.76
CA ASP A 94 2.28 15.06 29.74
C ASP A 94 3.70 14.52 29.41
N TYR A 95 4.23 14.76 28.19
CA TYR A 95 5.51 14.22 27.72
C TYR A 95 6.32 15.22 26.86
N PRO A 96 6.64 16.43 27.37
CA PRO A 96 7.24 17.51 26.58
C PRO A 96 8.63 17.19 26.02
N ASP A 97 9.37 16.26 26.64
CA ASP A 97 10.68 15.80 26.17
C ASP A 97 10.59 14.77 25.03
N THR A 98 9.38 14.31 24.67
CA THR A 98 9.17 13.35 23.58
C THR A 98 8.93 14.07 22.26
N ILE A 99 9.41 13.47 21.17
CA ILE A 99 9.16 13.98 19.83
C ILE A 99 7.66 14.04 19.54
N ASN A 100 7.20 15.17 18.99
CA ASN A 100 5.82 15.37 18.58
C ASN A 100 5.73 15.57 17.05
N MET A 101 4.55 15.33 16.47
CA MET A 101 4.29 15.56 15.05
C MET A 101 4.27 17.06 14.76
N THR A 102 4.81 17.46 13.61
CA THR A 102 4.68 18.81 13.05
C THR A 102 3.60 18.82 11.96
N SER A 103 3.27 20.01 11.45
CA SER A 103 2.35 20.13 10.31
C SER A 103 2.89 19.40 9.07
N GLU A 104 4.20 19.50 8.83
CA GLU A 104 4.85 18.83 7.70
C GLU A 104 4.79 17.30 7.83
N ASP A 105 4.93 16.76 9.04
CA ASP A 105 4.77 15.32 9.29
C ASP A 105 3.35 14.85 8.96
N ILE A 106 2.35 15.67 9.29
CA ILE A 106 0.94 15.38 9.03
C ILE A 106 0.68 15.37 7.52
N ASP A 107 1.23 16.34 6.78
CA ASP A 107 1.10 16.42 5.32
C ASP A 107 1.77 15.23 4.63
N VAL A 108 2.96 14.82 5.11
CA VAL A 108 3.64 13.61 4.63
C VAL A 108 2.81 12.36 4.92
N LEU A 109 2.25 12.23 6.12
CA LEU A 109 1.44 11.07 6.50
C LEU A 109 0.16 10.97 5.67
N ASP A 110 -0.59 12.06 5.55
CA ASP A 110 -1.84 12.11 4.80
C ASP A 110 -1.61 11.72 3.33
N SER A 111 -0.61 12.34 2.70
CA SER A 111 -0.20 12.06 1.33
C SER A 111 0.30 10.62 1.14
N ALA A 112 1.10 10.10 2.08
CA ALA A 112 1.57 8.71 2.02
C ALA A 112 0.42 7.69 2.19
N ILE A 113 -0.54 7.95 3.08
CA ILE A 113 -1.73 7.11 3.25
C ILE A 113 -2.56 7.08 1.96
N GLU A 114 -2.72 8.22 1.29
CA GLU A 114 -3.50 8.29 0.05
C GLU A 114 -2.96 7.32 -1.02
N ILE A 115 -1.65 7.30 -1.25
CA ILE A 115 -1.06 6.37 -2.23
C ILE A 115 -1.00 4.93 -1.70
N LEU A 116 -0.62 4.72 -0.44
CA LEU A 116 -0.42 3.38 0.13
C LEU A 116 -1.74 2.62 0.34
N SER A 117 -2.85 3.32 0.63
CA SER A 117 -4.18 2.69 0.78
C SER A 117 -4.61 1.95 -0.48
N PHE A 118 -4.34 2.51 -1.66
CA PHE A 118 -4.65 1.84 -2.92
C PHE A 118 -3.88 0.51 -3.07
N PHE A 119 -2.62 0.46 -2.65
CA PHE A 119 -1.83 -0.77 -2.68
C PHE A 119 -2.32 -1.77 -1.62
N LYS A 120 -2.87 -1.27 -0.52
CA LYS A 120 -3.34 -2.07 0.62
C LYS A 120 -4.61 -2.79 0.20
N ASP A 121 -5.56 -2.06 -0.39
CA ASP A 121 -6.79 -2.61 -0.96
C ASP A 121 -6.49 -3.71 -1.98
N VAL A 122 -5.55 -3.45 -2.91
CA VAL A 122 -5.12 -4.47 -3.87
C VAL A 122 -4.48 -5.66 -3.16
N THR A 123 -3.61 -5.45 -2.17
CA THR A 123 -2.98 -6.56 -1.45
C THR A 123 -3.98 -7.40 -0.69
N GLU A 124 -4.98 -6.78 -0.06
CA GLU A 124 -6.03 -7.45 0.70
C GLU A 124 -6.97 -8.24 -0.22
N GLU A 125 -7.39 -7.65 -1.35
CA GLU A 125 -8.16 -8.36 -2.37
C GLU A 125 -7.35 -9.55 -2.90
N MET A 126 -6.07 -9.31 -3.27
CA MET A 126 -5.16 -10.32 -3.82
C MET A 126 -4.77 -11.42 -2.82
N SER A 127 -4.96 -11.19 -1.52
CA SER A 127 -4.71 -12.17 -0.46
C SER A 127 -5.99 -12.88 -0.01
N SER A 128 -7.16 -12.46 -0.49
CA SER A 128 -8.41 -13.14 -0.22
C SER A 128 -8.47 -14.42 -1.06
N GLU A 129 -8.58 -15.58 -0.41
CA GLU A 129 -8.66 -16.88 -1.08
C GLU A 129 -9.91 -17.05 -1.96
N LYS A 130 -10.83 -16.07 -1.94
CA LYS A 130 -12.17 -16.18 -2.50
C LYS A 130 -12.33 -15.60 -3.91
N ASN A 131 -11.48 -14.66 -4.34
CA ASN A 131 -11.82 -13.81 -5.49
C ASN A 131 -10.72 -13.65 -6.54
N VAL A 132 -9.47 -14.01 -6.24
CA VAL A 132 -8.35 -13.64 -7.11
C VAL A 132 -8.19 -14.62 -8.24
N THR A 133 -8.69 -14.20 -9.38
CA THR A 133 -8.52 -14.93 -10.63
C THR A 133 -7.25 -14.42 -11.30
N ILE A 134 -6.40 -15.34 -11.80
CA ILE A 134 -5.18 -15.02 -12.55
C ILE A 134 -5.44 -14.01 -13.70
N SER A 135 -6.69 -13.89 -14.15
CA SER A 135 -7.19 -12.93 -15.13
C SER A 135 -7.20 -11.46 -14.69
N GLU A 136 -7.12 -11.16 -13.38
CA GLU A 136 -7.15 -9.78 -12.86
C GLU A 136 -5.77 -9.12 -12.79
N VAL A 137 -4.72 -9.94 -12.83
CA VAL A 137 -3.33 -9.53 -12.58
C VAL A 137 -2.85 -8.44 -13.53
N ILE A 138 -3.18 -8.55 -14.83
CA ILE A 138 -2.78 -7.55 -15.83
C ILE A 138 -3.50 -6.22 -15.56
N LEU A 139 -4.81 -6.28 -15.34
CA LEU A 139 -5.64 -5.10 -15.09
C LEU A 139 -5.16 -4.34 -13.84
N ILE A 140 -4.93 -5.07 -12.75
CA ILE A 140 -4.45 -4.50 -11.48
C ILE A 140 -3.07 -3.86 -11.65
N SER A 141 -2.15 -4.51 -12.37
CA SER A 141 -0.82 -3.94 -12.64
C SER A 141 -0.93 -2.60 -13.36
N ASN A 142 -1.76 -2.53 -14.40
CA ASN A 142 -1.96 -1.30 -15.17
C ASN A 142 -2.70 -0.22 -14.35
N ALA A 143 -3.66 -0.62 -13.50
CA ALA A 143 -4.33 0.29 -12.57
C ALA A 143 -3.35 0.91 -11.55
N LEU A 144 -2.44 0.11 -10.99
CA LEU A 144 -1.39 0.58 -10.08
C LEU A 144 -0.47 1.60 -10.76
N LYS A 145 -0.01 1.32 -12.00
CA LYS A 145 0.82 2.27 -12.77
C LYS A 145 0.08 3.59 -12.98
N LYS A 146 -1.17 3.53 -13.45
CA LYS A 146 -2.02 4.71 -13.70
C LYS A 146 -2.24 5.54 -12.44
N LYS A 147 -2.50 4.88 -11.30
CA LYS A 147 -2.66 5.57 -10.01
C LYS A 147 -1.38 6.29 -9.61
N CYS A 148 -0.21 5.66 -9.72
CA CYS A 148 1.08 6.30 -9.45
C CYS A 148 1.34 7.49 -10.37
N LEU A 149 1.13 7.35 -11.69
CA LEU A 149 1.32 8.44 -12.65
C LEU A 149 0.40 9.64 -12.37
N LYS A 150 -0.87 9.37 -12.05
CA LYS A 150 -1.82 10.42 -11.67
C LYS A 150 -1.38 11.13 -10.38
N PHE A 151 -0.93 10.37 -9.39
CA PHE A 151 -0.45 10.91 -8.11
C PHE A 151 0.82 11.76 -8.28
N LEU A 152 1.74 11.36 -9.17
CA LEU A 152 2.92 12.17 -9.50
C LEU A 152 2.60 13.46 -10.26
N SER A 153 1.37 13.60 -10.77
CA SER A 153 0.93 14.81 -11.49
C SER A 153 0.33 15.88 -10.56
N THR A 154 0.24 15.59 -9.26
CA THR A 154 -0.29 16.49 -8.23
C THR A 154 0.79 16.89 -7.23
N PRO A 155 0.65 18.04 -6.55
CA PRO A 155 1.64 18.48 -5.57
C PRO A 155 1.56 17.62 -4.30
N HIS A 156 2.71 17.04 -3.92
CA HIS A 156 2.88 16.24 -2.70
C HIS A 156 4.27 16.50 -2.10
N PRO A 157 4.51 16.16 -0.83
CA PRO A 157 5.84 16.26 -0.23
C PRO A 157 6.88 15.42 -0.99
N ASP A 158 8.11 15.93 -1.12
CA ASP A 158 9.17 15.33 -1.94
C ASP A 158 9.47 13.87 -1.60
N CYS A 159 9.44 13.49 -0.33
CA CYS A 159 9.65 12.11 0.10
C CYS A 159 8.53 11.17 -0.38
N VAL A 160 7.29 11.66 -0.46
CA VAL A 160 6.14 10.90 -0.96
C VAL A 160 6.17 10.81 -2.49
N LEU A 161 6.65 11.85 -3.17
CA LEU A 161 6.92 11.80 -4.62
C LEU A 161 7.98 10.75 -4.95
N ARG A 162 9.10 10.72 -4.19
CA ARG A 162 10.12 9.67 -4.34
C ARG A 162 9.57 8.28 -4.05
N LEU A 163 8.80 8.11 -2.97
CA LEU A 163 8.09 6.86 -2.67
C LEU A 163 7.26 6.41 -3.87
N THR A 164 6.49 7.30 -4.47
CA THR A 164 5.61 6.99 -5.60
C THR A 164 6.41 6.67 -6.87
N GLN A 165 7.54 7.34 -7.09
CA GLN A 165 8.45 7.04 -8.19
C GLN A 165 9.07 5.64 -8.04
N VAL A 166 9.46 5.25 -6.83
CA VAL A 166 9.96 3.90 -6.53
C VAL A 166 8.87 2.86 -6.76
N LEU A 167 7.63 3.10 -6.29
CA LEU A 167 6.49 2.23 -6.57
C LEU A 167 6.31 2.01 -8.07
N LEU A 168 6.25 3.10 -8.85
CA LEU A 168 6.07 3.04 -10.30
C LEU A 168 7.20 2.28 -11.00
N ASN A 169 8.45 2.53 -10.62
CA ASN A 169 9.61 1.84 -11.19
C ASN A 169 9.62 0.34 -10.86
N GLU A 170 9.35 -0.02 -9.61
CA GLU A 170 9.32 -1.42 -9.17
C GLU A 170 8.14 -2.19 -9.80
N ILE A 171 6.96 -1.57 -9.93
CA ILE A 171 5.83 -2.13 -10.69
C ILE A 171 6.24 -2.37 -12.14
N SER A 172 6.83 -1.37 -12.78
CA SER A 172 7.22 -1.45 -14.20
C SER A 172 8.29 -2.50 -14.43
N THR A 173 9.20 -2.69 -13.47
CA THR A 173 10.28 -3.69 -13.56
C THR A 173 9.77 -5.10 -13.29
N ARG A 174 9.04 -5.30 -12.19
CA ARG A 174 8.61 -6.63 -11.73
C ARG A 174 7.40 -7.16 -12.52
N PHE A 175 6.63 -6.28 -13.14
CA PHE A 175 5.49 -6.64 -13.98
C PHE A 175 5.67 -6.24 -15.45
N SER A 176 6.92 -6.02 -15.91
CA SER A 176 7.26 -5.61 -17.29
C SER A 176 6.68 -6.53 -18.37
N CYS A 177 6.80 -7.84 -18.18
CA CYS A 177 6.39 -8.86 -19.17
C CYS A 177 5.09 -9.58 -18.78
N ILE A 178 4.25 -8.97 -17.94
CA ILE A 178 3.06 -9.66 -17.42
C ILE A 178 2.03 -9.93 -18.51
N GLU A 179 1.93 -9.04 -19.50
CA GLU A 179 1.06 -9.20 -20.68
C GLU A 179 1.60 -10.24 -21.66
N GLU A 180 2.92 -10.49 -21.69
CA GLU A 180 3.54 -11.47 -22.58
C GLU A 180 3.54 -12.89 -22.00
N ASN A 181 3.24 -13.02 -20.72
CA ASN A 181 3.13 -14.31 -20.06
C ASN A 181 1.81 -14.98 -20.46
N ASN A 182 1.92 -16.04 -21.25
CA ASN A 182 0.79 -16.81 -21.75
C ASN A 182 -0.27 -17.12 -20.67
N ILE A 183 0.13 -17.50 -19.45
CA ILE A 183 -0.84 -17.88 -18.41
C ILE A 183 -1.66 -16.68 -17.93
N PHE A 184 -1.04 -15.52 -17.72
CA PHE A 184 -1.77 -14.31 -17.34
C PHE A 184 -2.59 -13.76 -18.50
N ALA A 185 -2.01 -13.73 -19.70
CA ALA A 185 -2.66 -13.21 -20.89
C ALA A 185 -3.87 -14.05 -21.30
N GLU A 186 -3.71 -15.37 -21.39
CA GLU A 186 -4.78 -16.28 -21.80
C GLU A 186 -5.90 -16.30 -20.76
N SER A 187 -5.57 -16.33 -19.47
CA SER A 187 -6.58 -16.23 -18.40
C SER A 187 -7.36 -14.92 -18.48
N THR A 188 -6.68 -13.80 -18.73
CA THR A 188 -7.32 -12.48 -18.87
C THR A 188 -8.27 -12.43 -20.07
N ILE A 189 -7.90 -13.06 -21.20
CA ILE A 189 -8.75 -13.12 -22.39
C ILE A 189 -9.97 -14.01 -22.16
N LEU A 190 -9.79 -15.14 -21.49
CA LEU A 190 -10.85 -16.11 -21.20
C LEU A 190 -11.85 -15.57 -20.17
N ASP A 191 -11.46 -14.59 -19.34
CA ASP A 191 -12.37 -13.91 -18.43
C ASP A 191 -13.32 -12.97 -19.20
N PRO A 192 -14.64 -13.23 -19.21
CA PRO A 192 -15.60 -12.42 -19.94
C PRO A 192 -15.63 -10.96 -19.49
N ARG A 193 -15.19 -10.66 -18.27
CA ARG A 193 -15.14 -9.30 -17.69
C ARG A 193 -14.05 -8.43 -18.31
N PHE A 194 -12.96 -9.02 -18.81
CA PHE A 194 -11.78 -8.26 -19.26
C PHE A 194 -11.53 -8.39 -20.76
N LYS A 195 -11.38 -9.61 -21.29
CA LYS A 195 -11.10 -9.84 -22.73
C LYS A 195 -9.97 -8.92 -23.24
N LYS A 196 -10.24 -8.08 -24.26
CA LYS A 196 -9.27 -7.11 -24.81
C LYS A 196 -8.96 -5.95 -23.84
N TYR A 197 -9.91 -5.57 -22.97
CA TYR A 197 -9.78 -4.39 -22.10
C TYR A 197 -8.71 -4.53 -21.02
N GLY A 198 -8.20 -5.74 -20.79
CA GLY A 198 -7.09 -5.98 -19.87
C GLY A 198 -5.72 -5.56 -20.41
N PHE A 199 -5.55 -5.34 -21.71
CA PHE A 199 -4.24 -5.19 -22.35
C PHE A 199 -3.96 -3.75 -22.77
N GLU A 200 -2.74 -3.28 -22.52
CA GLU A 200 -2.20 -2.05 -23.12
C GLU A 200 -1.34 -2.35 -24.36
N ASN A 201 -0.74 -3.55 -24.43
CA ASN A 201 0.07 -4.01 -25.55
C ASN A 201 -0.77 -4.83 -26.55
N GLU A 202 -1.06 -4.25 -27.72
CA GLU A 202 -1.83 -4.93 -28.78
C GLU A 202 -1.14 -6.18 -29.33
N TYR A 203 0.20 -6.20 -29.36
CA TYR A 203 0.95 -7.38 -29.79
C TYR A 203 0.77 -8.55 -28.82
N ALA A 204 0.85 -8.27 -27.51
CA ALA A 204 0.65 -9.28 -26.47
C ALA A 204 -0.77 -9.87 -26.53
N TYR A 205 -1.78 -9.03 -26.72
CA TYR A 205 -3.17 -9.46 -26.93
C TYR A 205 -3.32 -10.35 -28.17
N SER A 206 -2.77 -9.95 -29.31
CA SER A 206 -2.85 -10.70 -30.57
C SER A 206 -2.18 -12.08 -30.47
N LYS A 207 -1.00 -12.12 -29.84
CA LYS A 207 -0.27 -13.36 -29.56
C LYS A 207 -1.09 -14.31 -28.68
N ALA A 208 -1.65 -13.83 -27.58
CA ALA A 208 -2.46 -14.65 -26.68
C ALA A 208 -3.75 -15.15 -27.35
N CYS A 209 -4.41 -14.34 -28.19
CA CYS A 209 -5.53 -14.80 -29.02
C CYS A 209 -5.14 -15.94 -29.98
N THR A 210 -3.95 -15.85 -30.57
CA THR A 210 -3.43 -16.88 -31.48
C THR A 210 -3.16 -18.19 -30.75
N ASN A 211 -2.54 -18.12 -29.57
CA ASN A 211 -2.30 -19.29 -28.73
C ASN A 211 -3.61 -19.99 -28.34
N ILE A 212 -4.62 -19.24 -27.87
CA ILE A 212 -5.93 -19.82 -27.50
C ILE A 212 -6.58 -20.53 -28.70
N LYS A 213 -6.52 -19.92 -29.89
CA LYS A 213 -7.06 -20.54 -31.11
C LYS A 213 -6.32 -21.83 -31.48
N ALA A 214 -5.00 -21.86 -31.29
CA ALA A 214 -4.19 -23.06 -31.54
C ALA A 214 -4.44 -24.19 -30.55
N LEU A 215 -4.94 -23.89 -29.34
CA LEU A 215 -5.33 -24.89 -28.34
C LEU A 215 -6.76 -25.43 -28.55
N ALA A 216 -7.60 -24.70 -29.30
CA ALA A 216 -9.00 -25.02 -29.53
C ALA A 216 -9.25 -25.79 -30.84
N GLY A 217 -8.23 -25.97 -31.68
CA GLY A 217 -8.25 -26.73 -32.94
C GLY A 217 -7.38 -27.98 -32.86
#